data_AF-J1H3T9-F1
#
_entry.id   AF-J1H3T9-F1
#
_cell.length_a   1.000
_cell.length_b   1.000
_cell.length_c   1.000
_cell.angle_alpha   90.00
_cell.angle_beta   90.00
_cell.angle_gamma   90.00
#
_symmetry.space_group_name_H-M   'P 1'
#
loop_
_entity.id
_entity.type
_entity.pdbx_description
1 polymer ?
#
loop_
_entity_poly.entity_id
_entity_poly.type
_entity_poly.pdbx_seq_one_letter_code
_entity_poly.pdbx_strand_id
1 'polypeptide(L)'
;MKNKKLYLIAEDTYYKHIAEEVHLYGLLHQLAFLASKVKDPEDMEHLKDTALRYGQIAEELFEGWNIPGRYLVYGDKADLHHLKDIELVEVEQENYMEDDDEEELSLRDALEDYRQQLLEEAEILAEAVAELDALDGE
;
A
#
# COMPACT_ATOMS: atom_id res chain seq x y z
N MET A 1 4.53 -4.10 21.36
CA MET A 1 4.45 -2.79 20.67
C MET A 1 2.97 -2.47 20.46
N LYS A 2 2.51 -1.21 20.57
CA LYS A 2 1.09 -0.89 20.31
C LYS A 2 0.78 -1.30 18.87
N ASN A 3 -0.26 -2.11 18.64
CA ASN A 3 -0.73 -2.48 17.31
C ASN A 3 -0.95 -1.20 16.48
N LYS A 4 -0.01 -0.91 15.57
CA LYS A 4 -0.11 0.21 14.65
C LYS A 4 -1.02 -0.25 13.52
N LYS A 5 -2.23 0.32 13.45
CA LYS A 5 -3.11 0.14 12.29
C LYS A 5 -2.41 0.69 11.05
N LEU A 6 -2.23 -0.15 10.05
CA LEU A 6 -1.68 0.21 8.75
C LEU A 6 -2.84 0.33 7.77
N TYR A 7 -2.73 1.26 6.82
CA TYR A 7 -3.73 1.49 5.79
C TYR A 7 -3.05 1.60 4.42
N LEU A 8 -3.73 1.13 3.40
CA LEU A 8 -3.40 1.33 1.99
C LEU A 8 -4.32 2.39 1.41
N ILE A 9 -3.82 3.11 0.40
CA ILE A 9 -4.58 4.05 -0.42
C ILE A 9 -4.45 3.61 -1.87
N ALA A 10 -5.53 3.71 -2.64
CA ALA A 10 -5.47 3.42 -4.07
C ALA A 10 -4.56 4.43 -4.78
N GLU A 11 -3.77 3.95 -5.74
CA GLU A 11 -2.80 4.75 -6.49
C GLU A 11 -3.47 5.97 -7.17
N ASP A 12 -4.61 5.75 -7.83
CA ASP A 12 -5.37 6.83 -8.49
C ASP A 12 -5.89 7.89 -7.50
N THR A 13 -6.36 7.45 -6.32
CA THR A 13 -6.79 8.36 -5.24
C THR A 13 -5.61 9.21 -4.77
N TYR A 14 -4.43 8.60 -4.61
CA TYR A 14 -3.21 9.32 -4.26
C TYR A 14 -2.79 10.32 -5.35
N TYR A 15 -2.78 9.93 -6.63
CA TYR A 15 -2.43 10.84 -7.71
C TYR A 15 -3.40 12.00 -7.85
N LYS A 16 -4.71 11.75 -7.67
CA LYS A 16 -5.72 12.82 -7.64
C LYS A 16 -5.41 13.81 -6.51
N HIS A 17 -5.15 13.31 -5.31
CA HIS A 17 -4.79 14.15 -4.16
C HIS A 17 -3.56 15.03 -4.46
N ILE A 18 -2.47 14.44 -4.98
CA ILE A 18 -1.25 15.18 -5.34
C ILE A 18 -1.52 16.23 -6.44
N ALA A 19 -2.32 15.90 -7.46
CA ALA A 19 -2.65 16.84 -8.54
C ALA A 19 -3.40 18.07 -8.00
N GLU A 20 -4.35 17.86 -7.08
CA GLU A 20 -5.11 18.93 -6.44
C GLU A 20 -4.24 19.80 -5.54
N GLU A 21 -3.32 19.20 -4.76
CA GLU A 21 -2.34 19.94 -3.96
C GLU A 21 -1.44 20.83 -4.82
N VAL A 22 -0.91 20.29 -5.91
CA VAL A 22 -0.07 21.05 -6.86
C VAL A 22 -0.89 22.16 -7.53
N HIS A 23 -2.16 21.90 -7.85
CA HIS A 23 -3.03 22.92 -8.43
C HIS A 23 -3.22 24.10 -7.46
N LEU A 24 -3.58 23.82 -6.20
CA LEU A 24 -3.77 24.83 -5.17
C LEU A 24 -2.49 25.62 -4.90
N TYR A 25 -1.34 24.94 -4.80
CA TYR A 25 -0.04 25.59 -4.71
C TYR A 25 0.21 26.55 -5.88
N GLY A 26 -0.05 26.10 -7.11
CA GLY A 26 0.11 26.92 -8.31
C GLY A 26 -0.73 28.19 -8.29
N LEU A 27 -2.01 28.09 -7.87
CA LEU A 27 -2.91 29.23 -7.73
C LEU A 27 -2.38 30.23 -6.69
N LEU A 28 -1.98 29.76 -5.51
CA LEU A 28 -1.45 30.60 -4.44
C LEU A 28 -0.13 31.26 -4.84
N HIS A 29 0.75 30.52 -5.50
CA HIS A 29 2.03 31.03 -5.98
C HIS A 29 1.84 32.14 -7.02
N GLN A 30 0.94 31.92 -7.99
CA GLN A 30 0.60 32.93 -8.99
C GLN A 30 -0.05 34.16 -8.36
N LEU A 31 -0.95 33.99 -7.39
CA LEU A 31 -1.59 35.09 -6.69
C LEU A 31 -0.56 35.95 -5.94
N ALA A 32 0.37 35.31 -5.21
CA ALA A 32 1.47 36.00 -4.53
C ALA A 32 2.40 36.71 -5.52
N PHE A 33 2.69 36.08 -6.67
CA PHE A 33 3.48 36.70 -7.73
C PHE A 33 2.79 37.96 -8.27
N LEU A 34 1.51 37.89 -8.63
CA LEU A 34 0.74 39.04 -9.12
C LEU A 34 0.69 40.17 -8.09
N ALA A 35 0.44 39.82 -6.82
CA ALA A 35 0.46 40.80 -5.72
C ALA A 35 1.81 41.53 -5.60
N SER A 36 2.93 40.84 -5.85
CA SER A 36 4.27 41.45 -5.84
C SER A 36 4.56 42.40 -7.01
N LYS A 37 3.72 42.36 -8.06
CA LYS A 37 3.92 43.12 -9.31
C LYS A 37 3.02 44.33 -9.47
N VAL A 38 2.04 44.52 -8.57
CA VAL A 38 1.13 45.66 -8.60
C VAL A 38 1.88 46.98 -8.55
N LYS A 39 1.68 47.84 -9.55
CA LYS A 39 2.25 49.19 -9.62
C LYS A 39 1.19 50.28 -9.69
N ASP A 40 0.00 49.94 -10.19
CA ASP A 40 -1.07 50.88 -10.42
C ASP A 40 -2.46 50.27 -10.10
N PRO A 41 -3.54 51.08 -10.14
CA PRO A 41 -4.88 50.58 -9.88
C PRO A 41 -5.39 49.53 -10.88
N GLU A 42 -4.90 49.52 -12.11
CA GLU A 42 -5.29 48.54 -13.14
C GLU A 42 -4.72 47.16 -12.79
N ASP A 43 -3.45 47.09 -12.39
CA ASP A 43 -2.84 45.87 -11.84
C ASP A 43 -3.60 45.34 -10.62
N MET A 44 -4.13 46.23 -9.77
CA MET A 44 -4.93 45.86 -8.59
C MET A 44 -6.28 45.26 -8.99
N GLU A 45 -6.91 45.78 -10.04
CA GLU A 45 -8.16 45.22 -10.57
C GLU A 45 -7.92 43.82 -11.14
N HIS A 46 -6.84 43.62 -11.91
CA HIS A 46 -6.44 42.31 -12.40
C HIS A 46 -6.14 41.30 -11.28
N LEU A 47 -5.46 41.74 -10.23
CA LEU A 47 -5.22 40.91 -9.05
C LEU A 47 -6.53 40.48 -8.39
N LYS A 48 -7.48 41.41 -8.24
CA LYS A 48 -8.79 41.14 -7.64
C LYS A 48 -9.60 40.15 -8.48
N ASP A 49 -9.63 40.33 -9.80
CA ASP A 49 -10.33 39.43 -10.71
C ASP A 49 -9.73 38.01 -10.66
N THR A 50 -8.39 37.93 -10.61
CA THR A 50 -7.69 36.65 -10.45
C THR A 50 -8.04 35.99 -9.12
N ALA A 51 -8.03 36.75 -8.02
CA ALA A 51 -8.39 36.24 -6.70
C ALA A 51 -9.83 35.72 -6.65
N LEU A 52 -10.78 36.43 -7.26
CA LEU A 52 -12.18 36.00 -7.36
C LEU A 52 -12.31 34.67 -8.11
N ARG A 53 -11.61 34.55 -9.25
CA ARG A 53 -11.63 33.31 -10.03
C ARG A 53 -10.96 32.16 -9.30
N TYR A 54 -9.87 32.40 -8.59
CA TYR A 54 -9.18 31.37 -7.82
C TYR A 54 -10.00 30.95 -6.60
N GLY A 55 -10.76 31.86 -6.01
CA GLY A 55 -11.75 31.54 -4.98
C GLY A 55 -12.82 30.57 -5.49
N GLN A 56 -13.33 30.77 -6.71
CA GLN A 56 -14.29 29.84 -7.32
C GLN A 56 -13.69 28.44 -7.53
N ILE A 57 -12.46 28.36 -8.04
CA ILE A 57 -11.75 27.08 -8.22
C ILE A 57 -11.53 26.39 -6.86
N ALA A 58 -11.17 27.15 -5.83
CA ALA A 58 -10.99 26.61 -4.48
C ALA A 58 -12.29 26.03 -3.90
N GLU A 59 -13.44 26.65 -4.19
CA GLU A 59 -14.75 26.13 -3.77
C GLU A 59 -15.09 24.83 -4.52
N GLU A 60 -14.88 24.78 -5.85
CA GLU A 60 -15.11 23.56 -6.65
C GLU A 60 -14.24 22.39 -6.17
N LEU A 61 -12.97 22.66 -5.82
CA LEU A 61 -12.08 21.66 -5.22
C LEU A 61 -12.59 21.20 -3.86
N PHE A 62 -13.01 22.14 -3.00
CA PHE A 62 -13.51 21.82 -1.66
C PHE A 62 -14.78 20.96 -1.70
N GLU A 63 -15.72 21.28 -2.60
CA GLU A 63 -16.89 20.44 -2.88
C GLU A 63 -16.48 19.05 -3.38
N GLY A 64 -15.50 18.99 -4.29
CA GLY A 64 -14.97 17.74 -4.84
C GLY A 64 -14.28 16.83 -3.82
N TRP A 65 -13.73 17.40 -2.74
CA TRP A 65 -13.13 16.64 -1.65
C TRP A 65 -14.15 15.98 -0.72
N ASN A 66 -15.44 16.37 -0.78
CA ASN A 66 -16.49 15.90 0.12
C ASN A 66 -16.14 16.03 1.62
N ILE A 67 -15.33 17.05 1.97
CA ILE A 67 -14.97 17.31 3.36
C ILE A 67 -16.18 17.92 4.08
N PRO A 68 -16.63 17.35 5.21
CA PRO A 68 -17.74 17.92 5.95
C PRO A 68 -17.41 19.35 6.41
N GLY A 69 -18.31 20.30 6.17
CA GLY A 69 -18.11 21.69 6.62
C GLY A 69 -17.89 21.82 8.15
N ARG A 70 -18.41 20.87 8.94
CA ARG A 70 -18.13 20.77 10.38
C ARG A 70 -16.63 20.55 10.65
N TYR A 71 -15.95 19.76 9.83
CA TYR A 71 -14.51 19.56 9.93
C TYR A 71 -13.75 20.86 9.67
N LEU A 72 -14.17 21.66 8.69
CA LEU A 72 -13.56 22.96 8.39
C LEU A 72 -13.64 23.93 9.58
N VAL A 73 -14.75 23.90 10.33
CA VAL A 73 -14.98 24.82 11.46
C VAL A 73 -14.35 24.31 12.76
N TYR A 74 -14.47 23.02 13.07
CA TYR A 74 -14.13 22.46 14.38
C TYR A 74 -12.91 21.53 14.37
N GLY A 75 -12.49 21.04 13.21
CA GLY A 75 -11.35 20.13 13.05
C GLY A 75 -11.54 18.75 13.70
N ASP A 76 -12.78 18.34 13.95
CA ASP A 76 -13.06 17.04 14.60
C ASP A 76 -12.75 15.88 13.66
N LYS A 77 -11.71 15.11 13.99
CA LYS A 77 -11.28 13.95 13.18
C LYS A 77 -12.37 12.89 13.00
N ALA A 78 -13.38 12.84 13.89
CA ALA A 78 -14.51 11.94 13.72
C ALA A 78 -15.31 12.25 12.43
N ASP A 79 -15.29 13.49 11.96
CA ASP A 79 -15.97 13.91 10.73
C ASP A 79 -15.36 13.26 9.48
N LEU A 80 -14.09 12.84 9.56
CA LEU A 80 -13.39 12.21 8.44
C LEU A 80 -13.62 10.70 8.35
N HIS A 81 -14.41 10.09 9.24
CA HIS A 81 -14.61 8.63 9.26
C HIS A 81 -15.07 8.11 7.90
N HIS A 82 -16.08 8.75 7.31
CA HIS A 82 -16.62 8.33 6.02
C HIS A 82 -15.61 8.45 4.88
N LEU A 83 -14.83 9.54 4.83
CA LEU A 83 -13.78 9.73 3.82
C LEU A 83 -12.69 8.67 3.97
N LYS A 84 -12.27 8.39 5.21
CA LYS A 84 -11.30 7.32 5.49
C LYS A 84 -11.80 5.96 5.03
N ASP A 85 -13.07 5.64 5.22
CA ASP A 85 -13.64 4.35 4.79
C ASP A 85 -13.68 4.21 3.25
N ILE A 86 -13.75 5.33 2.52
CA ILE A 86 -13.75 5.35 1.05
C ILE A 86 -12.33 5.30 0.50
N GLU A 87 -11.42 6.07 1.10
CA GLU A 87 -10.08 6.30 0.55
C GLU A 87 -9.04 5.28 1.04
N LEU A 88 -9.26 4.72 2.24
CA LEU A 88 -8.29 3.89 2.93
C LEU A 88 -8.81 2.46 3.10
N VAL A 89 -7.90 1.50 2.92
CA VAL A 89 -8.15 0.08 3.21
C VAL A 89 -7.27 -0.31 4.39
N GLU A 90 -7.87 -0.77 5.50
CA GLU A 90 -7.09 -1.26 6.64
C GLU A 90 -6.34 -2.53 6.25
N VAL A 91 -5.04 -2.57 6.53
CA VAL A 91 -4.23 -3.78 6.35
C VAL A 91 -4.52 -4.69 7.53
N GLU A 92 -5.21 -5.79 7.27
CA GLU A 92 -5.27 -6.91 8.18
C GLU A 92 -3.84 -7.48 8.29
N GLN A 93 -3.17 -7.15 9.39
CA GLN A 93 -1.99 -7.89 9.82
C GLN A 93 -2.50 -9.24 10.32
N GLU A 94 -2.88 -10.13 9.42
CA GLU A 94 -2.82 -11.55 9.74
C GLU A 94 -1.37 -11.81 10.17
N ASN A 95 -1.22 -12.34 11.38
CA ASN A 95 0.06 -12.84 11.86
C ASN A 95 0.49 -13.97 10.88
N TYR A 96 1.12 -13.65 9.76
CA TYR A 96 1.81 -14.63 8.90
C TYR A 96 3.08 -15.19 9.57
N MET A 97 3.17 -15.09 10.90
CA MET A 97 4.31 -15.44 11.73
C MET A 97 3.79 -15.83 13.13
N GLU A 98 2.86 -16.78 13.19
CA GLU A 98 2.56 -17.53 14.41
C GLU A 98 1.81 -18.85 14.11
N ASP A 99 2.04 -19.44 12.94
CA ASP A 99 1.89 -20.90 12.78
C ASP A 99 3.29 -21.51 12.96
N ASP A 100 3.80 -21.46 14.19
CA ASP A 100 4.95 -22.27 14.64
C ASP A 100 4.47 -23.71 15.03
N ASP A 101 3.26 -24.08 14.61
CA ASP A 101 2.55 -25.31 14.99
C ASP A 101 2.20 -26.22 13.78
N GLU A 102 2.48 -25.81 12.53
CA GLU A 102 2.67 -26.79 11.47
C GLU A 102 4.14 -27.18 11.51
N GLU A 103 4.43 -28.41 11.94
CA GLU A 103 5.75 -29.05 11.77
C GLU A 103 6.10 -28.98 10.28
N GLU A 104 6.69 -27.86 9.86
CA GLU A 104 7.27 -27.68 8.54
C GLU A 104 8.41 -28.69 8.50
N LEU A 105 8.11 -29.89 7.97
CA LEU A 105 9.07 -30.99 7.77
C LEU A 105 10.32 -30.35 7.20
N SER A 106 11.34 -30.25 8.04
CA SER A 106 12.48 -29.44 7.67
C SER A 106 13.09 -30.08 6.42
N LEU A 107 13.69 -29.28 5.54
CA LEU A 107 14.38 -29.83 4.37
C LEU A 107 15.35 -30.97 4.76
N ARG A 108 15.87 -30.91 5.99
CA ARG A 108 16.68 -31.97 6.57
C ARG A 108 15.89 -33.27 6.80
N ASP A 109 14.72 -33.21 7.43
CA ASP A 109 13.89 -34.40 7.71
C ASP A 109 13.44 -35.06 6.41
N ALA A 110 13.01 -34.26 5.42
CA ALA A 110 12.67 -34.76 4.09
C ALA A 110 13.85 -35.44 3.37
N LEU A 111 15.07 -34.93 3.56
CA LEU A 111 16.29 -35.54 3.01
C LEU A 111 16.72 -36.79 3.78
N GLU A 112 16.47 -36.86 5.09
CA GLU A 112 16.73 -38.05 5.90
C GLU A 112 15.78 -39.20 5.52
N ASP A 113 14.50 -38.91 5.30
CA ASP A 113 13.51 -39.89 4.81
C ASP A 113 13.86 -40.40 3.40
N TYR A 114 14.20 -39.49 2.48
CA TYR A 114 14.61 -39.87 1.13
C TYR A 114 15.88 -40.74 1.15
N ARG A 115 16.84 -40.43 2.02
CA ARG A 115 18.04 -41.25 2.21
C ARG A 115 17.69 -42.65 2.72
N GLN A 116 16.73 -42.77 3.64
CA GLN A 116 16.32 -44.05 4.18
C GLN A 116 15.67 -44.94 3.11
N GLN A 117 14.81 -44.38 2.27
CA GLN A 117 14.21 -45.09 1.14
C GLN A 117 15.26 -45.62 0.16
N LEU A 118 16.27 -44.82 -0.17
CA LEU A 118 17.36 -45.26 -1.05
C LEU A 118 18.18 -46.42 -0.46
N LEU A 119 18.33 -46.47 0.87
CA LEU A 119 19.04 -47.58 1.53
C LEU A 119 18.25 -48.88 1.47
N GLU A 120 16.93 -48.81 1.67
CA GLU A 120 16.04 -49.97 1.57
C GLU A 120 16.02 -50.54 0.13
N GLU A 121 15.93 -49.67 -0.88
CA GLU A 121 16.01 -50.09 -2.28
C GLU A 121 17.36 -50.73 -2.62
N ALA A 122 18.46 -50.18 -2.08
CA ALA A 122 19.79 -50.74 -2.28
C ALA A 122 19.94 -52.14 -1.67
N GLU A 123 19.29 -52.39 -0.52
CA GLU A 123 19.28 -53.72 0.12
C GLU A 123 18.54 -54.75 -0.72
N ILE A 124 17.35 -54.39 -1.24
CA ILE A 124 16.56 -55.26 -2.13
C ILE A 124 17.37 -55.61 -3.39
N LEU A 125 18.05 -54.62 -3.98
CA LEU A 125 18.88 -54.83 -5.16
C LEU A 125 20.08 -55.73 -4.84
N ALA A 126 20.71 -55.57 -3.68
CA ALA A 126 21.83 -56.42 -3.27
C ALA A 126 21.41 -57.87 -3.07
N GLU A 127 20.23 -58.12 -2.49
CA GLU A 127 19.65 -59.45 -2.34
C GLU A 127 19.37 -60.09 -3.71
N ALA A 128 18.70 -59.37 -4.60
CA ALA A 128 18.40 -59.86 -5.95
C ALA A 128 19.67 -60.19 -6.76
N VAL A 129 20.74 -59.40 -6.62
CA VAL A 129 22.03 -59.68 -7.24
C VAL A 129 22.67 -60.94 -6.65
N ALA A 130 22.61 -61.12 -5.33
CA ALA A 130 23.15 -62.32 -4.68
C ALA A 130 22.40 -63.60 -5.09
N GLU A 131 21.08 -63.52 -5.28
CA GLU A 131 20.28 -64.64 -5.82
C GLU A 131 20.68 -64.99 -7.26
N LEU A 132 20.91 -63.99 -8.11
CA LEU A 132 21.37 -64.20 -9.49
C LEU A 132 22.78 -64.81 -9.54
N ASP A 133 23.72 -64.31 -8.72
CA ASP A 133 25.08 -64.85 -8.63
C ASP A 133 25.08 -66.31 -8.12
N ALA A 134 24.15 -66.68 -7.24
CA ALA A 134 24.00 -68.05 -6.76
C ALA A 134 23.46 -69.01 -7.84
N LEU A 135 22.69 -68.50 -8.82
CA LEU A 135 22.16 -69.27 -9.95
C LEU A 135 23.18 -69.45 -11.08
N ASP A 136 24.10 -68.50 -11.26
CA ASP A 136 25.19 -68.60 -12.26
C ASP A 136 26.40 -69.44 -11.78
N GLY A 137 26.36 -69.93 -10.53
CA GLY A 137 27.42 -70.73 -9.89
C GLY A 137 27.25 -72.26 -9.91
N GLU A 138 26.18 -72.81 -10.53
CA GLU A 138 25.98 -74.26 -10.77
C GLU A 138 26.53 -74.75 -12.12
#